data_AF-A0A7X8R2K7-F1
#
_entry.id   AF-A0A7X8R2K7-F1
#
_cell.length_a   1.000
_cell.length_b   1.000
_cell.length_c   1.000
_cell.angle_alpha   90.00
_cell.angle_beta   90.00
_cell.angle_gamma   90.00
#
_symmetry.space_group_name_H-M   'P 1'
#
loop_
_entity.id
_entity.type
_entity.pdbx_description
1 polymer ?
#
loop_
_entity_poly.entity_id
_entity_poly.type
_entity_poly.pdbx_seq_one_letter_code
_entity_poly.pdbx_strand_id
1 'polypeptide(L)' 'MSVKVYSTPTCPWCTVAKNYLKSRNVEFEDVDVSRNREAAVEMIQKSGQRGVPVIDINGNIIVGFDQAAIDSLIR' A
#
# COMPACT_ATOMS: atom_id res chain seq x y z
N MET A 1 -9.46 12.22 -3.40
CA MET A 1 -8.23 11.57 -2.91
C MET A 1 -8.34 10.11 -3.31
N SER A 2 -7.42 9.59 -4.12
CA SER A 2 -7.42 8.16 -4.48
C SER A 2 -6.23 7.52 -3.80
N VAL A 3 -6.51 6.59 -2.88
CA VAL A 3 -5.48 5.79 -2.20
C VAL A 3 -5.64 4.37 -2.68
N LYS A 4 -4.56 3.73 -3.11
CA LYS A 4 -4.54 2.30 -3.44
C LYS A 4 -3.54 1.59 -2.55
N VAL A 5 -3.96 0.52 -1.90
CA VAL A 5 -3.12 -0.30 -1.06
C VAL A 5 -2.89 -1.61 -1.78
N TYR A 6 -1.68 -1.75 -2.31
CA TYR A 6 -1.18 -3.00 -2.80
C TYR A 6 -0.83 -3.91 -1.62
N SER A 7 -1.60 -4.98 -1.51
CA SER A 7 -1.55 -5.87 -0.37
C SER A 7 -1.48 -7.33 -0.81
N THR A 8 -1.06 -8.21 0.09
CA THR A 8 -1.07 -9.65 -0.14
C THR A 8 -1.85 -10.33 0.99
N PRO A 9 -2.67 -11.35 0.68
CA PRO A 9 -3.54 -12.00 1.64
C PRO A 9 -2.74 -12.88 2.62
N THR A 10 -1.50 -13.21 2.27
CA THR A 10 -0.59 -14.03 3.08
C THR A 10 0.26 -13.23 4.05
N CYS A 11 0.19 -11.89 4.05
CA CYS A 11 1.11 -11.06 4.82
C CYS A 11 0.41 -10.29 5.95
N PRO A 12 0.76 -10.53 7.24
CA PRO A 12 0.10 -9.87 8.37
C PRO A 12 0.30 -8.35 8.37
N TRP A 13 1.40 -7.86 7.80
CA TRP A 13 1.69 -6.43 7.65
C TRP A 13 0.67 -5.68 6.78
N CYS A 14 0.05 -6.36 5.81
CA CYS A 14 -0.99 -5.78 4.97
C CYS A 14 -2.25 -5.45 5.78
N THR A 15 -2.64 -6.32 6.71
CA THR A 15 -3.76 -6.09 7.62
C THR A 15 -3.50 -4.89 8.53
N VAL A 16 -2.26 -4.73 9.00
CA VAL A 16 -1.86 -3.57 9.81
C VAL A 16 -1.96 -2.27 9.00
N ALA A 17 -1.47 -2.26 7.76
CA ALA A 17 -1.57 -1.10 6.87
C ALA A 17 -3.02 -0.68 6.60
N LYS A 18 -3.90 -1.63 6.30
CA LYS A 18 -5.34 -1.38 6.10
C LYS A 18 -6.00 -0.81 7.35
N ASN A 19 -5.69 -1.36 8.52
CA ASN A 19 -6.22 -0.85 9.79
C ASN A 19 -5.71 0.55 10.09
N TYR A 20 -4.45 0.85 9.80
CA TYR A 20 -3.88 2.19 9.99
C TYR A 20 -4.60 3.23 9.12
N LEU A 21 -4.78 2.95 7.83
CA LEU A 21 -5.52 3.83 6.91
C LEU A 21 -6.99 3.99 7.33
N LYS A 22 -7.65 2.90 7.75
CA LYS A 22 -9.01 2.97 8.33
C LYS A 22 -9.07 3.84 9.58
N SER A 23 -8.09 3.73 10.48
CA SER A 23 -8.01 4.53 11.69
C SER A 23 -7.80 6.01 11.40
N ARG A 24 -7.19 6.34 10.26
CA ARG A 24 -7.04 7.71 9.74
C ARG A 24 -8.26 8.18 8.95
N ASN A 25 -9.30 7.35 8.84
CA ASN A 25 -10.53 7.59 8.10
C ASN A 25 -10.29 7.92 6.62
N VAL A 26 -9.25 7.29 6.04
CA VAL A 26 -8.86 7.45 4.64
C VAL A 26 -9.57 6.37 3.83
N GLU A 27 -10.26 6.77 2.76
CA GLU A 27 -10.78 5.82 1.77
C GLU A 27 -9.63 5.29 0.92
N PHE A 28 -9.49 3.97 0.86
CA PHE A 28 -8.48 3.31 0.06
C PHE A 28 -9.03 2.09 -0.68
N GLU A 29 -8.49 1.85 -1.87
CA GLU A 29 -8.75 0.68 -2.70
C GLU A 29 -7.74 -0.40 -2.38
N ASP A 30 -8.20 -1.59 -2.00
CA ASP A 30 -7.34 -2.73 -1.74
C ASP A 30 -7.05 -3.51 -3.02
N VAL A 31 -5.78 -3.57 -3.41
CA VAL A 31 -5.32 -4.28 -4.61
C VAL A 31 -4.49 -5.49 -4.19
N ASP A 32 -5.04 -6.68 -4.39
CA ASP A 32 -4.36 -7.92 -4.06
C ASP A 32 -3.29 -8.28 -5.10
N VAL A 33 -2.02 -8.04 -4.78
CA VAL A 33 -0.89 -8.35 -5.68
C VAL A 33 -0.52 -9.83 -5.70
N SER A 34 -1.05 -10.64 -4.76
CA SER A 34 -0.88 -12.10 -4.82
C SER A 34 -1.77 -12.72 -5.88
N ARG A 35 -2.94 -12.14 -6.13
CA ARG A 35 -3.82 -12.55 -7.22
C ARG A 35 -3.45 -11.86 -8.53
N ASN A 36 -3.00 -10.60 -8.47
CA ASN A 36 -2.53 -9.85 -9.64
C ASN A 36 -1.01 -9.78 -9.71
N ARG A 37 -0.44 -10.71 -10.47
CA ARG A 37 1.00 -10.78 -10.74
C ARG A 37 1.54 -9.52 -11.41
N GLU A 38 0.74 -8.87 -12.24
CA GLU A 38 1.07 -7.58 -12.86
C GLU A 38 1.23 -6.48 -11.81
N ALA A 39 0.32 -6.41 -10.84
CA ALA A 39 0.42 -5.45 -9.74
C ALA A 39 1.64 -5.73 -8.84
N ALA A 40 2.03 -7.00 -8.68
CA ALA A 40 3.28 -7.35 -7.98
C ALA A 40 4.53 -6.89 -8.75
N VAL A 41 4.52 -7.02 -10.07
CA VAL A 41 5.63 -6.55 -10.93
C VAL A 41 5.67 -5.03 -10.95
N GLU A 42 4.52 -4.37 -11.07
CA GLU A 42 4.38 -2.91 -11.03
C GLU A 42 4.84 -2.37 -9.68
N MET A 43 4.47 -3.03 -8.58
CA MET A 43 4.98 -2.75 -7.25
C MET A 43 6.50 -2.82 -7.24
N ILE A 44 7.11 -3.92 -7.70
CA ILE A 44 8.57 -4.09 -7.73
C ILE A 44 9.26 -3.03 -8.60
N GLN A 45 8.69 -2.71 -9.76
CA GLN A 45 9.24 -1.71 -10.68
C GLN A 45 9.17 -0.30 -10.09
N LYS A 46 8.05 0.06 -9.45
CA LYS A 46 7.86 1.40 -8.87
C LYS A 46 8.57 1.56 -7.53
N SER A 47 8.67 0.48 -6.76
CA SER A 47 9.25 0.42 -5.43
C SER A 47 10.76 0.17 -5.42
N GLY A 48 11.28 -0.55 -6.41
CA GLY A 48 12.63 -1.09 -6.41
C GLY A 48 12.83 -2.27 -5.45
N GLN A 49 11.84 -2.62 -4.63
CA GLN A 49 11.88 -3.77 -3.72
C GLN A 49 10.71 -4.73 -3.91
N ARG A 50 10.93 -6.00 -3.57
CA ARG A 50 9.89 -7.06 -3.53
C ARG A 50 9.08 -7.05 -2.23
N GLY A 51 9.20 -5.99 -1.43
CA GLY A 51 8.56 -5.87 -0.13
C GLY A 51 7.12 -5.39 -0.26
N VAL A 52 6.20 -6.15 0.33
CA VAL A 52 4.82 -5.73 0.62
C VAL A 52 4.75 -5.28 2.08
N PRO A 53 3.86 -4.35 2.46
CA PRO A 53 2.79 -3.70 1.66
C PRO A 53 3.29 -2.55 0.79
N VAL A 54 2.53 -2.11 -0.21
CA VAL A 54 2.82 -0.87 -0.97
C VAL A 54 1.56 -0.02 -1.02
N ILE A 55 1.69 1.28 -0.85
CA ILE A 55 0.56 2.20 -0.73
C ILE A 55 0.77 3.33 -1.72
N ASP A 56 -0.12 3.48 -2.69
CA ASP A 56 -0.23 4.64 -3.55
C ASP A 56 -1.19 5.64 -2.92
N ILE A 57 -0.72 6.85 -2.63
CA ILE A 57 -1.54 7.97 -2.14
C ILE A 57 -1.43 9.10 -3.15
N ASN A 58 -2.47 9.30 -3.96
CA ASN A 58 -2.52 10.40 -4.93
C ASN A 58 -1.34 10.36 -5.93
N GLY A 59 -0.89 9.16 -6.34
CA GLY A 59 0.28 8.97 -7.19
C GLY A 59 1.63 8.98 -6.45
N ASN A 60 1.63 9.17 -5.12
CA ASN A 60 2.83 8.98 -4.30
C ASN A 60 2.89 7.53 -3.84
N ILE A 61 3.93 6.83 -4.27
CA ILE A 61 4.08 5.40 -3.97
C ILE A 61 4.98 5.24 -2.76
N ILE A 62 4.39 4.70 -1.72
CA ILE A 62 5.03 4.34 -0.47
C ILE A 62 5.30 2.85 -0.52
N VAL A 63 6.57 2.53 -0.33
CA VAL A 63 7.03 1.15 -0.29
C VAL A 63 7.09 0.69 1.14
N GLY A 64 6.57 -0.51 1.42
CA GLY A 64 6.54 -1.04 2.77
C GLY A 64 5.44 -0.39 3.62
N PHE A 65 5.50 -0.71 4.91
CA PHE A 65 4.65 -0.07 5.92
C PHE A 65 5.40 1.12 6.53
N ASP A 66 5.44 2.22 5.79
CA ASP A 66 6.10 3.46 6.21
C ASP A 66 5.10 4.43 6.84
N GLN A 67 4.92 4.35 8.16
CA GLN A 67 4.00 5.23 8.90
C GLN A 67 4.29 6.71 8.67
N ALA A 68 5.57 7.10 8.61
CA ALA A 68 5.98 8.49 8.43
C ALA A 68 5.59 9.02 7.05
N ALA A 69 5.78 8.23 5.99
CA ALA A 69 5.40 8.62 4.64
C ALA A 69 3.88 8.71 4.51
N ILE A 70 3.15 7.76 5.08
CA ILE A 70 1.69 7.79 5.09
C ILE A 70 1.24 9.07 5.80
N ASP A 71 1.67 9.30 7.04
CA ASP A 71 1.30 10.48 7.83
C ASP A 71 1.59 11.80 7.10
N SER A 72 2.71 11.88 6.38
CA SER A 72 3.06 13.05 5.56
C SER A 72 2.15 13.28 4.35
N LEU A 73 1.47 12.25 3.86
CA LEU A 73 0.62 12.28 2.66
C LEU A 73 -0.87 12.41 2.97
N ILE A 74 -1.28 12.13 4.21
CA ILE A 74 -2.65 12.33 4.73
C ILE A 74 -2.78 13.57 5.62
N ARG A 75 -1.74 14.40 5.72
CA ARG A 75 -1.73 15.66 6.47
C ARG A 75 -2.39 16.81 5.72
#